data_AF-A0A1V6KF58-F1
#
_entry.id   AF-A0A1V6KF58-F1
#
_cell.length_a   1.000
_cell.length_b   1.000
_cell.length_c   1.000
_cell.angle_alpha   90.00
_cell.angle_beta   90.00
_cell.angle_gamma   90.00
#
_symmetry.space_group_name_H-M   'P 1'
#
loop_
_entity.id
_entity.type
_entity.pdbx_description
1 polymer ?
#
loop_
_entity_poly.entity_id
_entity_poly.type
_entity_poly.pdbx_seq_one_letter_code
_entity_poly.pdbx_strand_id
1 'polypeptide(L)'
;MIYYFTDEEINRLIAENKNYDGPIEDFLRFKESEGHKKASLELPRYDGSMFIVKLRQNKNAVTDFSAILAYQEKGANQDFKLRRYNGKHEHTNKLEKQKFFDFHVHYATQRYQDAGRAEESYAVPSDRYSDIRGALACLIQDCNIRIEKDAQTSIFDNL
;
A
#
# COMPACT_ATOMS: atom_id res chain seq x y z
N MET A 1 3.27 -12.22 -17.55
CA MET A 1 2.46 -11.11 -18.11
C MET A 1 3.03 -9.83 -17.52
N ILE A 2 3.33 -8.82 -18.35
CA ILE A 2 3.73 -7.51 -17.86
C ILE A 2 2.43 -6.71 -17.77
N TYR A 3 2.05 -6.29 -16.56
CA TYR A 3 0.91 -5.39 -16.41
C TYR A 3 1.22 -4.06 -17.09
N TYR A 4 0.22 -3.53 -17.78
CA TYR A 4 0.22 -2.15 -18.24
C TYR A 4 -1.16 -1.57 -17.93
N PHE A 5 -1.18 -0.52 -17.11
CA PHE A 5 -2.40 0.22 -16.80
C PHE A 5 -2.23 1.70 -17.13
N THR A 6 -3.23 2.27 -17.77
CA THR A 6 -3.39 3.72 -17.93
C THR A 6 -3.59 4.40 -16.58
N ASP A 7 -3.32 5.70 -16.48
CA ASP A 7 -3.58 6.44 -15.24
C ASP A 7 -5.06 6.38 -14.84
N GLU A 8 -5.98 6.30 -15.82
CA GLU A 8 -7.40 6.12 -15.57
C GLU A 8 -7.71 4.77 -14.91
N GLU A 9 -7.13 3.67 -15.41
CA GLU A 9 -7.28 2.33 -14.83
C GLU A 9 -6.66 2.22 -13.44
N ILE A 10 -5.47 2.80 -13.25
CA ILE A 10 -4.81 2.88 -11.94
C ILE A 10 -5.73 3.61 -10.94
N ASN A 11 -6.27 4.76 -11.33
CA ASN A 11 -7.16 5.54 -10.47
C ASN A 11 -8.46 4.79 -10.18
N ARG A 12 -9.03 4.06 -11.15
CA ARG A 12 -10.19 3.19 -10.91
C ARG A 12 -9.89 2.11 -9.88
N LEU A 13 -8.76 1.42 -9.99
CA LEU A 13 -8.34 0.38 -9.03
C LEU A 13 -8.12 0.95 -7.62
N ILE A 14 -7.54 2.15 -7.52
CA ILE A 14 -7.33 2.83 -6.23
C ILE A 14 -8.67 3.26 -5.62
N ALA A 15 -9.57 3.84 -6.42
CA ALA A 15 -10.86 4.33 -5.98
C ALA A 15 -11.90 3.22 -5.68
N GLU A 16 -11.69 2.01 -6.21
CA GLU A 16 -12.56 0.87 -5.93
C GLU A 16 -12.67 0.60 -4.42
N ASN A 17 -13.89 0.42 -3.91
CA ASN A 17 -14.12 0.08 -2.50
C ASN A 17 -13.54 -1.32 -2.21
N LYS A 18 -12.68 -1.41 -1.20
CA LYS A 18 -12.07 -2.66 -0.75
C LYS A 18 -12.62 -2.96 0.65
N ASN A 19 -13.74 -3.67 0.70
CA ASN A 19 -14.37 -4.02 1.96
C ASN A 19 -13.58 -5.13 2.65
N TYR A 20 -13.42 -5.01 3.96
CA TYR A 20 -12.77 -5.98 4.80
C TYR A 20 -13.54 -6.12 6.12
N ASP A 21 -14.06 -7.31 6.36
CA ASP A 21 -14.98 -7.58 7.47
C ASP A 21 -14.25 -8.06 8.74
N GLY A 22 -12.91 -8.09 8.71
CA GLY A 22 -12.08 -8.48 9.84
C GLY A 22 -11.54 -7.28 10.64
N PRO A 23 -10.91 -7.55 11.79
CA PRO A 23 -10.36 -6.50 12.63
C PRO A 23 -9.09 -5.89 12.02
N ILE A 24 -8.82 -4.61 12.29
CA ILE A 24 -7.65 -3.88 11.73
C ILE A 24 -6.30 -4.53 12.11
N GLU A 25 -6.27 -5.26 13.22
CA GLU A 25 -5.14 -6.03 13.71
C GLU A 25 -4.64 -7.06 12.70
N ASP A 26 -5.51 -7.53 11.79
CA ASP A 26 -5.16 -8.55 10.80
C ASP A 26 -4.14 -8.05 9.78
N PHE A 27 -4.19 -6.75 9.44
CA PHE A 27 -3.17 -6.10 8.62
C PHE A 27 -1.79 -6.07 9.29
N LEU A 28 -1.74 -6.18 10.62
CA LEU A 28 -0.54 -6.04 11.44
C LEU A 28 -0.03 -7.39 11.98
N ARG A 29 -0.54 -8.52 11.47
CA ARG A 29 -0.08 -9.88 11.82
C ARG A 29 1.30 -10.16 11.21
N PHE A 30 2.32 -9.52 11.77
CA PHE A 30 3.71 -9.63 11.34
C PHE A 30 4.26 -11.04 11.58
N LYS A 31 4.98 -11.55 10.58
CA LYS A 31 5.83 -12.73 10.64
C LYS A 31 7.29 -12.30 10.50
N GLU A 32 8.16 -12.98 11.23
CA GLU A 32 9.60 -12.75 11.16
C GLU A 32 10.18 -13.20 9.81
N SER A 33 11.07 -12.40 9.22
CA SER A 33 11.72 -12.70 7.93
C SER A 33 13.07 -11.97 7.85
N GLU A 34 14.18 -12.69 7.92
CA GLU A 34 15.57 -12.21 7.70
C GLU A 34 15.81 -10.70 7.91
N GLY A 35 16.04 -10.26 9.16
CA GLY A 35 16.30 -8.85 9.47
C GLY A 35 15.08 -7.90 9.39
N HIS A 36 13.94 -8.41 8.93
CA HIS A 36 12.68 -7.70 8.81
C HIS A 36 11.53 -8.45 9.50
N LYS A 37 10.40 -7.77 9.65
CA LYS A 37 9.09 -8.37 9.88
C LYS A 37 8.17 -7.98 8.73
N LYS A 38 7.31 -8.91 8.31
CA LYS A 38 6.40 -8.74 7.16
C LYS A 38 4.99 -9.16 7.51
N ALA A 39 3.99 -8.42 7.05
CA ALA A 39 2.58 -8.82 7.10
C ALA A 39 1.99 -8.72 5.70
N SER A 40 1.00 -9.56 5.40
CA SER A 40 0.28 -9.53 4.14
C SER A 40 -1.17 -9.89 4.40
N LEU A 41 -2.09 -9.15 3.79
CA LEU A 41 -3.52 -9.40 3.83
C LEU A 41 -4.08 -9.29 2.41
N GLU A 42 -4.76 -10.34 1.98
CA GLU A 42 -5.42 -10.41 0.67
C GLU A 42 -6.87 -9.91 0.80
N LEU A 43 -7.32 -9.16 -0.20
CA LEU A 43 -8.67 -8.63 -0.33
C LEU A 43 -9.22 -9.12 -1.68
N PRO A 44 -9.87 -10.29 -1.72
CA PRO A 44 -10.36 -10.90 -2.95
C PRO A 44 -11.42 -10.06 -3.66
N ARG A 45 -11.41 -10.07 -5.00
CA ARG A 45 -12.44 -9.44 -5.84
C ARG A 45 -13.36 -10.51 -6.46
N TYR A 46 -14.56 -10.10 -6.86
CA TYR A 46 -15.56 -11.00 -7.43
C TYR A 46 -15.13 -11.64 -8.77
N ASP A 47 -14.27 -10.96 -9.53
CA ASP A 47 -13.74 -11.43 -10.81
C ASP A 47 -12.59 -12.45 -10.64
N GLY A 48 -12.21 -12.75 -9.39
CA GLY A 48 -11.13 -13.68 -9.04
C GLY A 48 -9.74 -13.05 -9.04
N SER A 49 -9.61 -11.77 -9.37
CA SER A 49 -8.41 -10.99 -9.04
C SER A 49 -8.44 -10.58 -7.56
N MET A 50 -7.39 -9.92 -7.08
CA MET A 50 -7.32 -9.50 -5.69
C MET A 50 -6.52 -8.22 -5.51
N PHE A 51 -6.81 -7.51 -4.43
CA PHE A 51 -5.88 -6.55 -3.86
C PHE A 51 -5.09 -7.19 -2.74
N ILE A 52 -3.88 -6.70 -2.48
CA ILE A 52 -3.03 -7.20 -1.41
C ILE A 52 -2.40 -6.03 -0.68
N VAL A 53 -2.63 -5.96 0.63
CA VAL A 53 -1.91 -5.04 1.50
C VAL A 53 -0.68 -5.74 2.04
N LYS A 54 0.51 -5.16 1.80
CA LYS A 54 1.80 -5.72 2.23
C LYS A 54 2.54 -4.74 3.12
N LEU A 55 2.96 -5.20 4.28
CA LEU A 55 3.78 -4.45 5.23
C LEU A 55 5.17 -5.07 5.34
N ARG A 56 6.20 -4.23 5.41
CA ARG A 56 7.58 -4.62 5.75
C ARG A 56 8.15 -3.59 6.71
N GLN A 57 8.82 -4.03 7.77
CA GLN A 57 9.62 -3.17 8.62
C GLN A 57 10.96 -3.84 8.94
N ASN A 58 12.04 -3.07 8.86
CA ASN A 58 13.36 -3.48 9.36
C ASN A 58 13.37 -3.53 10.89
N LYS A 59 13.96 -4.58 11.45
CA LYS A 59 14.02 -4.78 12.91
C LYS A 59 14.97 -3.80 13.59
N ASN A 60 16.03 -3.41 12.90
CA ASN A 60 17.12 -2.60 13.45
C ASN A 60 16.97 -1.11 13.10
N ALA A 61 16.16 -0.79 12.10
CA ALA A 61 15.88 0.58 11.67
C ALA A 61 14.36 0.79 11.57
N VAL A 62 13.74 1.29 12.64
CA VAL A 62 12.27 1.43 12.71
C VAL A 62 11.69 2.36 11.66
N THR A 63 12.49 3.30 11.13
CA THR A 63 12.14 4.21 10.02
C THR A 63 12.34 3.60 8.64
N ASP A 64 12.88 2.39 8.53
CA ASP A 64 12.95 1.62 7.27
C ASP A 64 11.75 0.67 7.20
N PHE A 65 10.69 1.16 6.57
CA PHE A 65 9.45 0.42 6.39
C PHE A 65 8.78 0.72 5.05
N SER A 66 7.81 -0.12 4.68
CA SER A 66 6.89 0.11 3.58
C SER A 66 5.51 -0.45 3.88
N ALA A 67 4.45 0.29 3.54
CA ALA A 67 3.08 -0.19 3.44
C ALA A 67 2.61 -0.07 1.99
N ILE A 68 2.16 -1.17 1.37
CA ILE A 68 1.93 -1.27 -0.08
C ILE A 68 0.51 -1.76 -0.32
N LEU A 69 -0.19 -1.15 -1.28
CA LEU A 69 -1.37 -1.72 -1.92
C LEU A 69 -0.95 -2.23 -3.30
N ALA A 70 -1.13 -3.52 -3.53
CA ALA A 70 -0.93 -4.17 -4.81
C ALA A 70 -2.24 -4.69 -5.40
N TYR A 71 -2.27 -4.84 -6.71
CA TYR A 71 -3.29 -5.56 -7.47
C TYR A 71 -2.66 -6.79 -8.12
N GLN A 72 -3.43 -7.88 -8.20
CA GLN A 72 -3.01 -9.12 -8.84
C GLN A 72 -4.19 -9.72 -9.62
N GLU A 73 -4.02 -9.92 -10.93
CA GLU A 73 -5.01 -10.58 -11.78
C GLU A 73 -5.24 -12.04 -11.38
N LYS A 74 -6.41 -12.56 -11.76
CA LYS A 74 -6.78 -13.95 -11.53
C LYS A 74 -5.75 -14.91 -12.13
N GLY A 75 -5.14 -15.73 -11.28
CA GLY A 75 -4.15 -16.73 -11.68
C GLY A 75 -2.77 -16.17 -12.06
N ALA A 76 -2.57 -14.85 -11.97
CA ALA A 76 -1.23 -14.28 -12.01
C ALA A 76 -0.50 -14.55 -10.69
N ASN A 77 0.83 -14.44 -10.68
CA ASN A 77 1.68 -14.50 -9.47
C ASN A 77 2.54 -13.23 -9.33
N GLN A 78 2.19 -12.18 -10.06
CA GLN A 78 2.91 -10.93 -10.06
C GLN A 78 2.00 -9.83 -9.51
N ASP A 79 2.60 -8.95 -8.71
CA ASP A 79 1.96 -7.75 -8.20
C ASP A 79 2.08 -6.60 -9.21
N PHE A 80 1.02 -5.82 -9.35
CA PHE A 80 1.06 -4.43 -9.80
C PHE A 80 0.91 -3.52 -8.59
N LYS A 81 1.94 -2.75 -8.23
CA LYS A 81 1.91 -1.93 -7.00
C LYS A 81 1.27 -0.57 -7.29
N LEU A 82 0.07 -0.37 -6.75
CA LEU A 82 -0.75 0.83 -6.96
C LEU A 82 -0.26 2.02 -6.12
N ARG A 83 0.12 1.74 -4.87
CA ARG A 83 0.51 2.75 -3.89
C ARG A 83 1.49 2.16 -2.88
N ARG A 84 2.50 2.92 -2.48
CA ARG A 84 3.42 2.52 -1.40
C ARG A 84 3.79 3.70 -0.53
N TYR A 85 3.63 3.56 0.78
CA TYR A 85 4.03 4.53 1.80
C TYR A 85 5.33 4.04 2.41
N ASN A 86 6.40 4.80 2.18
CA ASN A 86 7.73 4.43 2.59
C ASN A 86 8.21 5.25 3.78
N GLY A 87 9.02 4.59 4.61
CA GLY A 87 9.82 5.22 5.64
C GLY A 87 10.90 6.15 5.08
N LYS A 88 11.58 6.88 5.95
CA LYS A 88 12.51 7.95 5.57
C LYS A 88 13.80 7.42 4.93
N HIS A 89 13.99 7.69 3.65
CA HIS A 89 15.24 7.40 2.92
C HIS A 89 15.38 8.25 1.66
N GLU A 90 16.54 8.16 0.99
CA GLU A 90 16.77 8.86 -0.28
C GLU A 90 15.94 8.24 -1.41
N HIS A 91 15.24 9.06 -2.16
CA HIS A 91 14.59 8.67 -3.41
C HIS A 91 14.95 9.62 -4.55
N THR A 92 14.90 9.13 -5.78
CA THR A 92 15.08 9.96 -6.98
C THR A 92 14.00 9.65 -8.01
N ASN A 93 13.16 10.64 -8.29
CA ASN A 93 12.24 10.62 -9.42
C ASN A 93 13.04 10.79 -10.72
N LYS A 94 13.36 9.67 -11.39
CA LYS A 94 14.27 9.66 -12.53
C LYS A 94 13.78 10.44 -13.74
N LEU A 95 12.46 10.49 -13.98
CA LEU A 95 11.90 11.27 -15.08
C LEU A 95 11.94 12.77 -14.77
N GLU A 96 11.66 13.14 -13.52
CA GLU A 96 11.67 14.54 -13.04
C GLU A 96 13.08 15.05 -12.72
N LYS A 97 14.06 14.16 -12.60
CA LYS A 97 15.41 14.43 -12.09
C LYS A 97 15.42 15.09 -10.70
N GLN A 98 14.40 14.80 -9.90
CA GLN A 98 14.25 15.33 -8.55
C GLN A 98 14.71 14.28 -7.53
N LYS A 99 15.52 14.70 -6.56
CA LYS A 99 16.03 13.87 -5.47
C LYS A 99 15.62 14.48 -4.12
N PHE A 100 15.30 13.63 -3.15
CA PHE A 100 14.95 14.04 -1.79
C PHE A 100 15.27 12.94 -0.76
N PHE A 101 15.40 13.31 0.52
CA PHE A 101 15.58 12.40 1.64
C PHE A 101 14.48 12.64 2.68
N ASP A 102 13.38 11.91 2.56
CA ASP A 102 12.25 12.05 3.48
C ASP A 102 11.35 10.81 3.52
N PHE A 103 10.34 10.81 4.39
CA PHE A 103 9.18 9.94 4.23
C PHE A 103 8.47 10.30 2.92
N HIS A 104 7.99 9.31 2.18
CA HIS A 104 7.42 9.56 0.86
C HIS A 104 6.46 8.47 0.40
N VAL A 105 5.51 8.88 -0.43
CA VAL A 105 4.51 8.02 -1.03
C VAL A 105 4.87 7.80 -2.49
N HIS A 106 5.02 6.56 -2.89
CA HIS A 106 5.16 6.12 -4.27
C HIS A 106 3.80 5.92 -4.93
N TYR A 107 3.67 6.36 -6.17
CA TYR A 107 2.46 6.33 -6.97
C TYR A 107 2.70 5.50 -8.23
N ALA A 108 1.82 4.55 -8.52
CA ALA A 108 1.74 3.97 -9.85
C ALA A 108 1.41 5.06 -10.87
N THR A 109 2.15 5.11 -11.99
CA THR A 109 1.85 6.06 -13.08
C THR A 109 2.07 5.40 -14.44
N GLN A 110 1.24 5.75 -15.42
CA GLN A 110 1.37 5.34 -16.82
C GLN A 110 2.71 5.78 -17.40
N ARG A 111 3.08 7.05 -17.22
CA ARG A 111 4.31 7.63 -17.78
C ARG A 111 5.61 6.92 -17.34
N TYR A 112 5.65 6.33 -16.14
CA TYR A 112 6.80 5.54 -15.72
C TYR A 112 6.82 4.15 -16.35
N GLN A 113 5.65 3.53 -16.56
CA GLN A 113 5.54 2.30 -17.33
C GLN A 113 5.97 2.53 -18.80
N ASP A 114 5.51 3.62 -19.42
CA ASP A 114 5.89 4.02 -20.79
C ASP A 114 7.41 4.19 -20.94
N ALA A 115 8.08 4.66 -19.89
CA ALA A 115 9.53 4.83 -19.84
C ALA A 115 10.28 3.53 -19.50
N GLY A 116 9.60 2.37 -19.45
CA GLY A 116 10.19 1.07 -19.12
C GLY A 116 10.66 0.95 -17.67
N ARG A 117 10.11 1.76 -16.76
CA ARG A 117 10.42 1.74 -15.33
C ARG A 117 9.33 1.00 -14.57
N ALA A 118 9.63 0.61 -13.32
CA ALA A 118 8.60 0.07 -12.44
C ALA A 118 7.47 1.09 -12.24
N GLU A 119 6.25 0.60 -12.22
CA GLU A 119 4.99 1.35 -12.18
C GLU A 119 4.98 2.43 -11.09
N GLU A 120 5.49 2.09 -9.90
CA GLU A 120 5.50 2.91 -8.69
C GLU A 120 6.82 3.70 -8.48
N SER A 121 7.61 3.93 -9.53
CA SER A 121 8.91 4.61 -9.40
C SER A 121 8.81 6.13 -9.16
N TYR A 122 7.63 6.73 -9.34
CA TYR A 122 7.37 8.12 -8.97
C TYR A 122 6.99 8.20 -7.49
N ALA A 123 7.55 9.16 -6.76
CA ALA A 123 7.18 9.40 -5.37
C ALA A 123 7.16 10.87 -4.98
N VAL A 124 6.39 11.19 -3.94
CA VAL A 124 6.22 12.54 -3.38
C VAL A 124 6.54 12.50 -1.88
N PRO A 125 7.36 13.42 -1.35
CA PRO A 125 7.57 13.56 0.09
C PRO A 125 6.26 13.74 0.85
N SER A 126 6.20 13.23 2.09
CA SER A 126 4.99 13.26 2.92
C SER A 126 5.34 13.46 4.39
N ASP A 127 4.56 14.29 5.07
CA ASP A 127 4.62 14.53 6.51
C ASP A 127 3.48 13.85 7.30
N ARG A 128 2.55 13.18 6.59
CA ARG A 128 1.34 12.56 7.16
C ARG A 128 1.59 11.37 8.10
N TYR A 129 2.80 10.83 8.12
CA TYR A 129 3.16 9.67 8.92
C TYR A 129 4.66 9.65 9.19
N SER A 130 5.05 9.05 10.31
CA SER A 130 6.45 8.85 10.70
C SER A 130 6.78 7.40 11.07
N ASP A 131 5.77 6.52 11.05
CA ASP A 131 5.89 5.09 11.36
C ASP A 131 4.98 4.23 10.47
N ILE A 132 5.12 2.90 10.60
CA ILE A 132 4.40 1.93 9.78
C ILE A 132 2.88 1.91 10.05
N ARG A 133 2.43 2.25 11.26
CA ARG A 133 0.99 2.27 11.60
C ARG A 133 0.33 3.50 10.97
N GLY A 134 0.98 4.66 11.06
CA GLY A 134 0.54 5.87 10.37
C GLY A 134 0.55 5.70 8.84
N ALA A 135 1.56 5.02 8.29
CA ALA A 135 1.62 4.68 6.88
C ALA A 135 0.47 3.76 6.45
N LEU A 136 0.16 2.72 7.24
CA LEU A 136 -1.01 1.86 7.01
C LEU A 136 -2.32 2.63 7.09
N ALA A 137 -2.49 3.53 8.06
CA ALA A 137 -3.68 4.36 8.18
C ALA A 137 -3.88 5.27 6.95
N CYS A 138 -2.81 5.89 6.46
CA CYS A 138 -2.85 6.66 5.21
C CYS A 138 -3.23 5.79 4.02
N LEU A 139 -2.66 4.58 3.91
CA LEU A 139 -2.98 3.64 2.84
C LEU A 139 -4.45 3.23 2.84
N ILE A 140 -4.99 2.86 4.01
CA ILE A 140 -6.40 2.48 4.17
C ILE A 140 -7.31 3.61 3.70
N GLN A 141 -7.03 4.84 4.16
CA GLN A 141 -7.80 6.02 3.81
C GLN A 141 -7.72 6.37 2.32
N ASP A 142 -6.50 6.50 1.78
CA ASP A 142 -6.27 7.00 0.42
C ASP A 142 -6.66 5.98 -0.66
N CYS A 143 -6.68 4.69 -0.31
CA CYS A 143 -6.96 3.60 -1.25
C CYS A 143 -8.33 2.93 -1.03
N ASN A 144 -9.22 3.63 -0.31
CA ASN A 144 -10.61 3.26 -0.11
C ASN A 144 -10.81 1.83 0.45
N ILE A 145 -9.99 1.48 1.44
CA ILE A 145 -10.16 0.24 2.21
C ILE A 145 -11.14 0.53 3.34
N ARG A 146 -12.26 -0.20 3.36
CA ARG A 146 -13.31 -0.07 4.36
C ARG A 146 -13.22 -1.24 5.30
N ILE A 147 -12.84 -0.96 6.54
CA ILE A 147 -12.82 -1.95 7.61
C ILE A 147 -14.15 -1.82 8.35
N GLU A 148 -14.97 -2.86 8.31
CA GLU A 148 -16.19 -2.87 9.10
C GLU A 148 -15.81 -2.87 10.59
N LYS A 149 -16.30 -1.88 11.34
CA LYS A 149 -16.15 -1.92 12.80
C LYS A 149 -17.10 -2.97 13.33
N ASP A 150 -16.58 -3.87 14.18
CA ASP A 150 -17.42 -4.75 14.98
C ASP A 150 -18.57 -3.94 15.59
N ALA A 151 -19.81 -4.29 15.25
CA ALA A 151 -21.03 -3.63 15.75
C ALA A 151 -21.20 -3.74 17.29
N GLN A 152 -20.23 -4.34 18.00
CA GLN A 152 -20.26 -4.56 19.44
C GLN A 152 -19.82 -3.37 20.29
N THR A 153 -19.26 -2.29 19.73
CA THR A 153 -18.94 -1.10 20.54
C THR A 153 -20.18 -0.24 20.88
N SER A 154 -21.35 -0.55 20.32
CA SER A 154 -22.58 0.24 20.46
C SER A 154 -23.34 0.03 21.78
N ILE A 155 -22.90 -0.87 22.66
CA ILE A 155 -23.68 -1.26 23.86
C ILE A 155 -23.31 -0.47 25.13
N PHE A 156 -22.19 0.27 25.14
CA PHE A 156 -21.74 0.97 26.35
C PHE A 156 -21.82 2.51 26.29
N ASP A 157 -22.33 3.10 25.22
CA ASP A 157 -22.47 4.57 25.12
C ASP A 157 -23.75 5.13 25.78
N ASN A 158 -24.48 4.32 26.57
CA ASN A 158 -25.66 4.76 27.34
C ASN A 158 -25.72 4.14 28.75
N LEU A 159 -24.65 4.29 29.55
CA LEU A 159 -24.70 4.13 31.01
C LEU A 159 -24.00 5.29 31.71
#